data_AF-A0A086J1F3-F1
#
_entry.id   AF-A0A086J1F3-F1
#
_cell.length_a   1.000
_cell.length_b   1.000
_cell.length_c   1.000
_cell.angle_alpha   90.00
_cell.angle_beta   90.00
_cell.angle_gamma   90.00
#
_symmetry.space_group_name_H-M   'P 1'
#
loop_
_entity.id
_entity.type
_entity.pdbx_description
1 polymer ?
#
loop_
_entity_poly.entity_id
_entity_poly.type
_entity_poly.pdbx_seq_one_letter_code
_entity_poly.pdbx_strand_id
1 'polypeptide(L)'
;MEIQAAESNRENSTEVASGKERKRGFGLPAGMVQHFADRGIAQEELAQMGIDEVLAQTGQLEGKALNKAVQTVLKTTRSMEQLRARLEMLTGYKGTEDVCTSVLNSVLHAHRHTLYAGGPEGVLEYAYTLAIDAEHANVKHVGRVLLAHAPAEDAAVAALVQREMERFFPDTEGLGPGEEERMEKQIFLFSGTKKSREALREYISVRAEALCVLAKRCESPLPVWKRVLAIYKKVHKETVPEEKVRALGLAVLRTQRGEQALVEATSQYVQSMRTGVHDFVYAQALLSALQTLPESSETVHAIEKLCIYALTEKACTVHSLRGMGIARLPKERLLSVLGKIRPEKINLHAFTPVAKQAVRALKDAPESLAALETYMSTVLAARHHSGLKGVLLHVTATLHPEKTQKPVRAPRSPREAPQEENASQPAATEESTL
;
A
#
# COMPACT_ATOMS: atom_id res chain seq x y z
N MET A 1 -0.12 -65.69 12.19
CA MET A 1 0.91 -64.64 12.40
C MET A 1 0.31 -63.35 11.88
N GLU A 2 -0.58 -62.67 12.62
CA GLU A 2 -0.31 -61.85 13.83
C GLU A 2 0.83 -60.86 13.54
N ILE A 3 0.62 -59.53 13.53
CA ILE A 3 0.33 -58.64 14.68
C ILE A 3 -0.35 -57.35 14.10
N GLN A 4 -1.61 -56.99 14.42
CA GLN A 4 -2.10 -56.08 15.49
C GLN A 4 -1.35 -54.71 15.58
N ALA A 5 -1.95 -53.54 15.30
CA ALA A 5 -3.04 -52.82 15.98
C ALA A 5 -2.63 -52.05 17.25
N ALA A 6 -3.27 -50.88 17.41
CA ALA A 6 -3.38 -49.98 18.56
C ALA A 6 -2.19 -49.03 18.82
N GLU A 7 -2.30 -47.73 18.55
CA GLU A 7 -3.18 -46.71 19.16
C GLU A 7 -2.94 -46.45 20.66
N SER A 8 -2.78 -45.15 20.90
CA SER A 8 -3.41 -44.39 21.98
C SER A 8 -2.59 -44.10 23.25
N ASN A 9 -2.60 -42.79 23.53
CA ASN A 9 -2.61 -42.13 24.84
C ASN A 9 -1.24 -41.85 25.48
N ARG A 10 -0.96 -40.65 26.00
CA ARG A 10 -1.77 -39.42 26.12
C ARG A 10 -0.84 -38.31 26.64
N GLU A 11 -1.15 -37.09 26.21
CA GLU A 11 -1.12 -35.83 26.99
C GLU A 11 0.12 -35.56 27.88
N ASN A 12 0.92 -34.55 27.53
CA ASN A 12 0.63 -33.17 27.94
C ASN A 12 1.77 -32.19 27.59
N SER A 13 1.36 -30.92 27.46
CA SER A 13 2.15 -29.71 27.70
C SER A 13 3.01 -29.14 26.57
N THR A 14 2.42 -28.14 25.90
CA THR A 14 2.93 -26.77 25.74
C THR A 14 4.39 -26.51 25.35
N GLU A 15 4.51 -25.61 24.36
CA GLU A 15 5.69 -24.84 23.96
C GLU A 15 6.82 -25.59 23.24
N VAL A 16 6.83 -25.49 21.91
CA VAL A 16 8.09 -25.23 21.21
C VAL A 16 7.86 -24.18 20.12
N ALA A 17 8.41 -23.01 20.40
CA ALA A 17 8.71 -21.96 19.45
C ALA A 17 9.45 -22.50 18.22
N SER A 18 9.02 -22.06 17.05
CA SER A 18 9.95 -21.51 16.06
C SER A 18 9.09 -20.66 15.12
N GLY A 19 9.02 -19.35 15.33
CA GLY A 19 10.22 -18.57 15.16
C GLY A 19 10.82 -18.96 13.82
N LYS A 20 10.23 -18.51 12.70
CA LYS A 20 11.02 -18.35 11.48
C LYS A 20 12.08 -17.31 11.83
N GLU A 21 13.12 -17.74 12.53
CA GLU A 21 14.45 -17.17 12.41
C GLU A 21 14.79 -17.31 10.93
N ARG A 22 14.38 -16.30 10.17
CA ARG A 22 15.14 -15.91 8.99
C ARG A 22 16.55 -15.69 9.54
N LYS A 23 17.42 -16.70 9.39
CA LYS A 23 18.85 -16.51 9.47
C LYS A 23 19.12 -15.27 8.60
N ARG A 24 19.38 -14.13 9.23
CA ARG A 24 19.82 -12.90 8.57
C ARG A 24 21.28 -13.14 8.17
N GLY A 25 21.50 -14.19 7.38
CA GLY A 25 22.76 -14.49 6.73
C GLY A 25 22.86 -13.53 5.58
N PHE A 26 23.89 -12.72 5.62
CA PHE A 26 24.31 -11.72 4.67
C PHE A 26 23.89 -12.04 3.22
N GLY A 27 23.04 -11.19 2.61
CA GLY A 27 22.53 -11.35 1.23
C GLY A 27 23.59 -11.05 0.18
N LEU A 28 24.70 -11.78 0.21
CA LEU A 28 25.82 -11.59 -0.70
C LEU A 28 25.42 -11.91 -2.14
N PRO A 29 25.88 -11.11 -3.12
CA PRO A 29 25.73 -11.46 -4.52
C PRO A 29 26.37 -12.82 -4.81
N ALA A 30 25.70 -13.66 -5.60
CA ALA A 30 26.23 -14.98 -5.99
C ALA A 30 27.67 -14.93 -6.57
N GLY A 31 28.04 -13.82 -7.22
CA GLY A 31 29.41 -13.62 -7.71
C GLY A 31 30.45 -13.39 -6.61
N MET A 32 30.08 -12.76 -5.49
CA MET A 32 30.95 -12.67 -4.31
C MET A 32 31.04 -14.03 -3.60
N VAL A 33 29.91 -14.73 -3.46
CA VAL A 33 29.91 -16.09 -2.88
C VAL A 33 30.80 -17.03 -3.69
N GLN A 34 30.70 -16.99 -5.03
CA GLN A 34 31.57 -17.78 -5.91
C GLN A 34 33.05 -17.37 -5.78
N HIS A 35 33.36 -16.07 -5.73
CA HIS A 35 34.72 -15.57 -5.55
C HIS A 35 35.37 -16.10 -4.26
N PHE A 36 34.59 -16.20 -3.17
CA PHE A 36 35.07 -16.75 -1.90
C PHE A 36 35.14 -18.28 -1.91
N ALA A 37 34.22 -18.95 -2.59
CA ALA A 37 34.30 -20.39 -2.82
C ALA A 37 35.55 -20.77 -3.64
N ASP A 38 35.91 -19.97 -4.65
CA ASP A 38 37.13 -20.16 -5.46
C ASP A 38 38.42 -19.96 -4.62
N ARG A 39 38.33 -19.29 -3.47
CA ARG A 39 39.41 -19.11 -2.48
C ARG A 39 39.35 -20.11 -1.31
N GLY A 40 38.44 -21.09 -1.38
CA GLY A 40 38.31 -22.14 -0.38
C GLY A 40 37.53 -21.74 0.88
N ILE A 41 36.83 -20.62 0.89
CA ILE A 41 35.99 -20.21 2.04
C ILE A 41 34.59 -20.79 1.86
N ALA A 42 34.11 -21.55 2.86
CA ALA A 42 32.79 -22.16 2.82
C ALA A 42 31.68 -21.11 2.97
N GLN A 43 30.49 -21.40 2.44
CA GLN A 43 29.36 -20.47 2.51
C GLN A 43 28.91 -20.23 3.96
N GLU A 44 29.03 -21.23 4.83
CA GLU A 44 28.73 -21.13 6.26
C GLU A 44 29.73 -20.22 6.98
N GLU A 45 31.00 -20.28 6.62
CA GLU A 45 32.06 -19.41 7.16
C GLU A 45 31.85 -17.97 6.68
N LEU A 46 31.58 -17.78 5.39
CA LEU A 46 31.28 -16.47 4.81
C LEU A 46 30.03 -15.81 5.41
N ALA A 47 29.05 -16.62 5.83
CA ALA A 47 27.84 -16.12 6.49
C ALA A 47 28.08 -15.68 7.95
N GLN A 48 29.18 -16.11 8.57
CA GLN A 48 29.59 -15.70 9.92
C GLN A 48 30.49 -14.45 9.91
N MET A 49 31.11 -14.14 8.76
CA MET A 49 31.96 -12.96 8.60
C MET A 49 31.15 -11.66 8.56
N GLY A 50 31.71 -10.62 9.18
CA GLY A 50 31.16 -9.26 9.07
C GLY A 50 31.32 -8.69 7.66
N ILE A 51 30.44 -7.78 7.24
CA ILE A 51 30.51 -7.12 5.93
C ILE A 51 31.88 -6.49 5.66
N ASP A 52 32.50 -5.86 6.66
CA ASP A 52 33.79 -5.20 6.51
C ASP A 52 34.92 -6.20 6.26
N GLU A 53 34.87 -7.37 6.91
CA GLU A 53 35.83 -8.45 6.73
C GLU A 53 35.68 -9.11 5.35
N VAL A 54 34.43 -9.33 4.92
CA VAL A 54 34.14 -9.80 3.57
C VAL A 54 34.68 -8.82 2.54
N LEU A 55 34.40 -7.52 2.68
CA LEU A 55 34.85 -6.51 1.73
C LEU A 55 36.38 -6.40 1.65
N ALA A 56 37.07 -6.44 2.80
CA ALA A 56 38.54 -6.41 2.85
C ALA A 56 39.16 -7.59 2.08
N GLN A 57 38.54 -8.76 2.14
CA GLN A 57 39.05 -9.96 1.46
C GLN A 57 38.59 -10.07 0.00
N THR A 58 37.54 -9.34 -0.42
CA THR A 58 36.97 -9.47 -1.78
C THR A 58 37.88 -8.91 -2.87
N GLY A 59 38.74 -7.92 -2.55
CA GLY A 59 39.55 -7.22 -3.54
C GLY A 59 38.72 -6.38 -4.53
N GLN A 60 39.31 -5.95 -5.66
CA GLN A 60 38.62 -5.18 -6.69
C GLN A 60 37.65 -6.07 -7.48
N LEU A 61 36.36 -5.79 -7.36
CA LEU A 61 35.32 -6.45 -8.16
C LEU A 61 35.11 -5.71 -9.48
N GLU A 62 34.67 -6.42 -10.51
CA GLU A 62 34.28 -5.83 -11.79
C GLU A 62 32.88 -6.26 -12.26
N GLY A 63 32.32 -5.48 -13.18
CA GLY A 63 31.08 -5.80 -13.89
C GLY A 63 29.89 -6.07 -12.98
N LYS A 64 29.18 -7.18 -13.22
CA LYS A 64 27.93 -7.51 -12.50
C LYS A 64 28.15 -7.77 -11.01
N ALA A 65 29.32 -8.29 -10.62
CA ALA A 65 29.64 -8.55 -9.21
C ALA A 65 29.80 -7.23 -8.45
N LEU A 66 30.56 -6.29 -9.01
CA LEU A 66 30.72 -4.94 -8.46
C LEU A 66 29.36 -4.24 -8.33
N ASN A 67 28.52 -4.29 -9.38
CA ASN A 67 27.21 -3.62 -9.36
C ASN A 67 26.31 -4.10 -8.23
N LYS A 68 26.29 -5.41 -7.97
CA LYS A 68 25.49 -5.98 -6.88
C LYS A 68 26.11 -5.70 -5.51
N ALA A 69 27.44 -5.71 -5.40
CA ALA A 69 28.14 -5.37 -4.15
C ALA A 69 27.89 -3.91 -3.73
N VAL A 70 28.02 -2.97 -4.67
CA VAL A 70 27.67 -1.55 -4.48
C VAL A 70 26.22 -1.40 -4.04
N GLN A 71 25.29 -2.11 -4.70
CA GLN A 71 23.88 -2.08 -4.33
C GLN A 71 23.64 -2.57 -2.89
N THR A 72 24.31 -3.66 -2.48
CA THR A 72 24.21 -4.19 -1.12
C THR A 72 24.77 -3.20 -0.11
N VAL A 73 25.96 -2.66 -0.33
CA VAL A 73 26.61 -1.69 0.56
C VAL A 73 25.76 -0.43 0.75
N LEU A 74 25.20 0.11 -0.33
CA LEU A 74 24.29 1.26 -0.28
C LEU A 74 23.03 0.98 0.55
N LYS A 75 22.49 -0.25 0.52
CA LYS A 75 21.26 -0.62 1.25
C LYS A 75 21.49 -0.94 2.72
N THR A 76 22.67 -1.44 3.08
CA THR A 76 22.94 -1.98 4.42
C THR A 76 23.72 -1.02 5.31
N THR A 77 24.44 -0.06 4.72
CA THR A 77 25.30 0.87 5.47
C THR A 77 24.54 2.14 5.83
N ARG A 78 24.56 2.53 7.11
CA ARG A 78 23.80 3.68 7.63
C ARG A 78 24.65 4.90 7.97
N SER A 79 25.93 4.73 8.28
CA SER A 79 26.88 5.83 8.48
C SER A 79 27.50 6.23 7.15
N MET A 80 27.63 7.53 6.90
CA MET A 80 28.25 8.06 5.69
C MET A 80 29.75 7.79 5.65
N GLU A 81 30.44 7.83 6.80
CA GLU A 81 31.86 7.48 6.87
C GLU A 81 32.10 5.99 6.58
N GLN A 82 31.27 5.11 7.15
CA GLN A 82 31.33 3.68 6.84
C GLN A 82 30.98 3.42 5.38
N LEU A 83 30.00 4.15 4.83
CA LEU A 83 29.60 4.00 3.43
C LEU A 83 30.73 4.40 2.50
N ARG A 84 31.42 5.52 2.78
CA ARG A 84 32.65 5.92 2.09
C ARG A 84 33.67 4.80 2.10
N ALA A 85 34.09 4.36 3.29
CA ALA A 85 35.13 3.35 3.43
C ALA A 85 34.81 2.06 2.66
N ARG A 86 33.56 1.57 2.77
CA ARG A 86 33.11 0.36 2.08
C ARG A 86 33.08 0.50 0.56
N LEU A 87 32.66 1.66 0.05
CA LEU A 87 32.63 1.93 -1.39
C LEU A 87 34.04 2.12 -1.96
N GLU A 88 34.93 2.82 -1.25
CA GLU A 88 36.34 2.98 -1.64
C GLU A 88 37.05 1.61 -1.70
N MET A 89 36.83 0.74 -0.69
CA MET A 89 37.34 -0.63 -0.70
C MET A 89 36.85 -1.45 -1.90
N LEU A 90 35.55 -1.37 -2.22
CA LEU A 90 34.94 -2.11 -3.33
C LEU A 90 35.39 -1.65 -4.71
N THR A 91 35.53 -0.34 -4.89
CA THR A 91 35.70 0.29 -6.20
C THR A 91 37.16 0.61 -6.50
N GLY A 92 38.03 0.58 -5.50
CA GLY A 92 39.41 1.05 -5.59
C GLY A 92 39.53 2.56 -5.72
N TYR A 93 38.42 3.30 -5.71
CA TYR A 93 38.43 4.75 -5.74
C TYR A 93 39.02 5.30 -4.44
N LYS A 94 40.03 6.16 -4.54
CA LYS A 94 40.63 6.86 -3.39
C LYS A 94 40.52 8.35 -3.59
N GLY A 95 39.38 8.89 -3.18
CA GLY A 95 39.08 10.30 -3.22
C GLY A 95 39.75 11.08 -2.09
N THR A 96 40.21 12.30 -2.37
CA THR A 96 40.63 13.26 -1.33
C THR A 96 39.50 14.22 -0.94
N GLU A 97 38.34 14.09 -1.58
CA GLU A 97 37.19 14.95 -1.35
C GLU A 97 36.50 14.66 0.00
N ASP A 98 35.51 15.50 0.31
CA ASP A 98 34.64 15.29 1.46
C ASP A 98 33.87 13.95 1.37
N VAL A 99 33.29 13.52 2.49
CA VAL A 99 32.65 12.20 2.61
C VAL A 99 31.53 12.01 1.57
N CYS A 100 30.70 13.02 1.33
CA CYS A 100 29.57 12.91 0.41
C CYS A 100 30.03 12.85 -1.04
N THR A 101 31.00 13.69 -1.40
CA THR A 101 31.60 13.67 -2.75
C THR A 101 32.35 12.37 -3.02
N SER A 102 33.10 11.83 -2.05
CA SER A 102 33.78 10.52 -2.22
C SER A 102 32.77 9.38 -2.38
N VAL A 103 31.71 9.33 -1.57
CA VAL A 103 30.62 8.34 -1.73
C VAL A 103 29.99 8.42 -3.12
N LEU A 104 29.70 9.64 -3.60
CA LEU A 104 29.16 9.87 -4.93
C LEU A 104 30.11 9.37 -6.01
N ASN A 105 31.36 9.84 -5.99
CA ASN A 105 32.37 9.54 -7.01
C ASN A 105 32.75 8.07 -7.01
N SER A 106 32.72 7.38 -5.86
CA SER A 106 32.92 5.93 -5.81
C SER A 106 31.84 5.19 -6.60
N VAL A 107 30.56 5.58 -6.46
CA VAL A 107 29.45 4.95 -7.20
C VAL A 107 29.48 5.33 -8.68
N LEU A 108 29.81 6.58 -9.02
CA LEU A 108 29.97 7.01 -10.42
C LEU A 108 31.13 6.25 -11.10
N HIS A 109 32.27 6.13 -10.41
CA HIS A 109 33.44 5.37 -10.85
C HIS A 109 33.09 3.90 -11.12
N ALA A 110 32.40 3.25 -10.17
CA ALA A 110 31.97 1.85 -10.32
C ALA A 110 31.12 1.59 -11.57
N HIS A 111 30.39 2.61 -12.01
CA HIS A 111 29.47 2.55 -13.15
C HIS A 111 29.98 3.31 -14.38
N ARG A 112 31.25 3.73 -14.39
CA ARG A 112 31.91 4.42 -15.50
C ARG A 112 31.18 5.70 -15.95
N HIS A 113 30.55 6.39 -15.01
CA HIS A 113 30.01 7.72 -15.24
C HIS A 113 31.08 8.79 -15.02
N THR A 114 30.89 9.97 -15.61
CA THR A 114 31.71 11.15 -15.32
C THR A 114 31.64 11.48 -13.82
N LEU A 115 32.81 11.63 -13.20
CA LEU A 115 32.91 11.97 -11.79
C LEU A 115 32.41 13.39 -11.55
N TYR A 116 31.82 13.61 -10.39
CA TYR A 116 31.42 14.93 -9.94
C TYR A 116 32.66 15.74 -9.57
N ALA A 117 32.84 16.88 -10.24
CA ALA A 117 33.96 17.80 -10.06
C ALA A 117 33.54 19.14 -9.42
N GLY A 118 32.28 19.28 -9.02
CA GLY A 118 31.80 20.48 -8.35
C GLY A 118 32.23 20.54 -6.88
N GLY A 119 32.01 21.68 -6.25
CA GLY A 119 32.25 21.84 -4.81
C GLY A 119 31.21 21.11 -3.95
N PRO A 120 31.45 20.98 -2.63
CA PRO A 120 30.51 20.35 -1.69
C PRO A 120 29.12 21.01 -1.69
N GLU A 121 29.06 22.32 -1.94
CA GLU A 121 27.81 23.10 -2.00
C GLU A 121 26.86 22.63 -3.12
N GLY A 122 27.40 22.16 -4.26
CA GLY A 122 26.61 21.68 -5.40
C GLY A 122 26.17 20.21 -5.29
N VAL A 123 26.69 19.47 -4.30
CA VAL A 123 26.43 18.02 -4.16
C VAL A 123 24.94 17.75 -3.94
N LEU A 124 24.25 18.61 -3.18
CA LEU A 124 22.83 18.44 -2.90
C LEU A 124 21.96 18.54 -4.17
N GLU A 125 22.19 19.57 -4.99
CA GLU A 125 21.44 19.76 -6.23
C GLU A 125 21.74 18.64 -7.25
N TYR A 126 22.99 18.22 -7.32
CA TYR A 126 23.38 17.11 -8.17
C TYR A 126 22.78 15.77 -7.68
N ALA A 127 22.77 15.53 -6.37
CA ALA A 127 22.14 14.37 -5.75
C ALA A 127 20.62 14.32 -6.05
N TYR A 128 19.96 15.49 -6.03
CA TYR A 128 18.55 15.59 -6.44
C TYR A 128 18.36 15.14 -7.88
N THR A 129 19.19 15.67 -8.80
CA THR A 129 19.16 15.33 -10.23
C THR A 129 19.37 13.82 -10.44
N LEU A 130 20.37 13.23 -9.78
CA LEU A 130 20.61 11.79 -9.88
C LEU A 130 19.45 10.96 -9.32
N ALA A 131 18.84 11.39 -8.21
CA ALA A 131 17.72 10.68 -7.59
C ALA A 131 16.48 10.61 -8.50
N ILE A 132 16.32 11.58 -9.42
CA ILE A 132 15.16 11.67 -10.31
C ILE A 132 15.42 11.15 -11.72
N ASP A 133 16.60 11.44 -12.28
CA ASP A 133 16.87 11.29 -13.72
C ASP A 133 17.93 10.24 -14.06
N ALA A 134 18.71 9.76 -13.09
CA ALA A 134 19.71 8.75 -13.38
C ALA A 134 19.05 7.45 -13.90
N GLU A 135 19.53 6.94 -15.03
CA GLU A 135 19.05 5.67 -15.59
C GLU A 135 19.52 4.48 -14.74
N HIS A 136 20.77 4.53 -14.27
CA HIS A 136 21.36 3.43 -13.51
C HIS A 136 20.82 3.39 -12.07
N ALA A 137 20.24 2.26 -11.67
CA ALA A 137 19.55 2.12 -10.38
C ALA A 137 20.42 2.45 -9.15
N ASN A 138 21.70 2.06 -9.17
CA ASN A 138 22.62 2.37 -8.07
C ASN A 138 22.99 3.87 -8.03
N VAL A 139 23.09 4.52 -9.19
CA VAL A 139 23.37 5.96 -9.29
C VAL A 139 22.15 6.75 -8.78
N LYS A 140 20.95 6.31 -9.16
CA LYS A 140 19.69 6.82 -8.59
C LYS A 140 19.63 6.63 -7.07
N HIS A 141 20.07 5.47 -6.59
CA HIS A 141 20.05 5.16 -5.17
C HIS A 141 21.06 5.98 -4.36
N VAL A 142 22.29 6.18 -4.85
CA VAL A 142 23.25 7.07 -4.16
C VAL A 142 22.75 8.52 -4.14
N GLY A 143 22.09 8.99 -5.20
CA GLY A 143 21.41 10.29 -5.19
C GLY A 143 20.40 10.41 -4.06
N ARG A 144 19.56 9.39 -3.83
CA ARG A 144 18.59 9.37 -2.71
C ARG A 144 19.25 9.33 -1.33
N VAL A 145 20.35 8.60 -1.19
CA VAL A 145 21.14 8.57 0.05
C VAL A 145 21.71 9.96 0.33
N LEU A 146 22.34 10.57 -0.66
CA LEU A 146 22.94 11.91 -0.53
C LEU A 146 21.88 12.99 -0.30
N LEU A 147 20.69 12.90 -0.88
CA LEU A 147 19.60 13.83 -0.56
C LEU A 147 19.30 13.91 0.94
N ALA A 148 19.37 12.78 1.64
CA ALA A 148 19.11 12.71 3.07
C ALA A 148 20.30 13.14 3.95
N HIS A 149 21.53 13.11 3.43
CA HIS A 149 22.75 13.21 4.25
C HIS A 149 23.76 14.28 3.81
N ALA A 150 23.65 14.82 2.59
CA ALA A 150 24.60 15.80 2.08
C ALA A 150 24.59 17.08 2.93
N PRO A 151 25.74 17.62 3.35
CA PRO A 151 25.78 18.83 4.14
C PRO A 151 25.20 20.00 3.33
N ALA A 152 24.24 20.73 3.91
CA ALA A 152 23.69 21.94 3.33
C ALA A 152 23.01 22.77 4.42
N GLU A 153 23.07 24.09 4.29
CA GLU A 153 22.37 25.01 5.17
C GLU A 153 20.86 24.91 4.98
N ASP A 154 20.10 25.03 6.07
CA ASP A 154 18.63 24.90 6.05
C ASP A 154 17.97 25.86 5.06
N ALA A 155 18.52 27.07 4.89
CA ALA A 155 18.05 28.06 3.92
C ALA A 155 18.24 27.60 2.46
N ALA A 156 19.39 27.01 2.14
CA ALA A 156 19.68 26.49 0.81
C ALA A 156 18.79 25.27 0.49
N VAL A 157 18.58 24.38 1.47
CA VAL A 157 17.67 23.25 1.32
C VAL A 157 16.23 23.75 1.15
N ALA A 158 15.79 24.76 1.91
CA ALA A 158 14.45 25.33 1.80
C ALA A 158 14.21 25.99 0.44
N ALA A 159 15.19 26.74 -0.07
CA ALA A 159 15.15 27.33 -1.41
C ALA A 159 15.06 26.25 -2.50
N LEU A 160 15.82 25.15 -2.36
CA LEU A 160 15.73 24.01 -3.27
C LEU A 160 14.36 23.33 -3.20
N VAL A 161 13.81 23.09 -2.01
CA VAL A 161 12.47 22.52 -1.83
C VAL A 161 11.42 23.40 -2.49
N GLN A 162 11.47 24.72 -2.28
CA GLN A 162 10.53 25.65 -2.87
C GLN A 162 10.60 25.59 -4.41
N ARG A 163 11.80 25.75 -4.98
CA ARG A 163 12.03 25.70 -6.43
C ARG A 163 11.53 24.40 -7.05
N GLU A 164 11.81 23.26 -6.41
CA GLU A 164 11.42 21.96 -6.93
C GLU A 164 9.92 21.64 -6.70
N MET A 165 9.30 22.17 -5.64
CA MET A 165 7.84 22.14 -5.46
C MET A 165 7.12 22.94 -6.55
N GLU A 166 7.61 24.14 -6.87
CA GLU A 166 7.09 25.00 -7.96
C GLU A 166 7.26 24.31 -9.32
N ARG A 167 8.41 23.66 -9.59
CA ARG A 167 8.60 22.87 -10.82
C ARG A 167 7.71 21.63 -10.88
N PHE A 168 7.42 21.00 -9.74
CA PHE A 168 6.57 19.82 -9.68
C PHE A 168 5.10 20.18 -9.94
N PHE A 169 4.65 21.32 -9.41
CA PHE A 169 3.33 21.94 -9.63
C PHE A 169 3.47 23.30 -10.34
N PRO A 170 3.79 23.34 -11.65
CA PRO A 170 3.92 24.60 -12.36
C PRO A 170 2.59 25.35 -12.33
N ASP A 171 2.63 26.65 -12.03
CA ASP A 171 1.46 27.52 -12.13
C ASP A 171 1.04 27.62 -13.60
N THR A 172 -0.18 27.18 -13.91
CA THR A 172 -0.72 27.14 -15.27
C THR A 172 -1.12 28.53 -15.79
N GLU A 173 -1.26 29.52 -14.90
CA GLU A 173 -1.70 30.89 -15.25
C GLU A 173 -0.58 31.77 -15.85
N GLY A 174 0.66 31.28 -15.93
CA GLY A 174 1.82 32.05 -16.41
C GLY A 174 2.77 31.30 -17.33
N LEU A 175 2.31 30.23 -17.97
CA LEU A 175 3.17 29.40 -18.83
C LEU A 175 3.68 30.23 -20.03
N GLY A 176 5.00 30.37 -20.13
CA GLY A 176 5.62 30.98 -21.30
C GLY A 176 5.50 30.09 -22.54
N PRO A 177 5.65 30.65 -23.76
CA PRO A 177 5.71 29.85 -24.98
C PRO A 177 6.88 28.83 -24.88
N GLY A 178 6.55 27.53 -24.90
CA GLY A 178 7.51 26.41 -24.73
C GLY A 178 7.39 25.65 -23.40
N GLU A 179 6.72 26.21 -22.39
CA GLU A 179 6.30 25.49 -21.18
C GLU A 179 4.96 24.79 -21.40
N GLU A 180 4.07 25.40 -22.18
CA GLU A 180 2.88 24.75 -22.74
C GLU A 180 3.24 23.50 -23.54
N GLU A 181 4.25 23.55 -24.42
CA GLU A 181 4.68 22.38 -25.21
C GLU A 181 5.29 21.26 -24.34
N ARG A 182 5.94 21.62 -23.22
CA ARG A 182 6.43 20.64 -22.22
C ARG A 182 5.29 20.04 -21.40
N MET A 183 4.32 20.85 -21.01
CA MET A 183 3.11 20.40 -20.34
C MET A 183 2.27 19.53 -21.28
N GLU A 184 2.16 19.88 -22.56
CA GLU A 184 1.52 19.11 -23.62
C GLU A 184 2.28 17.81 -23.90
N LYS A 185 3.61 17.79 -23.90
CA LYS A 185 4.40 16.53 -23.95
C LYS A 185 4.14 15.68 -22.71
N GLN A 186 4.01 16.28 -21.53
CA GLN A 186 3.59 15.56 -20.32
C GLN A 186 2.15 15.01 -20.48
N ILE A 187 1.16 15.83 -20.85
CA ILE A 187 -0.24 15.48 -21.19
C ILE A 187 -0.31 14.37 -22.24
N PHE A 188 0.50 14.45 -23.29
CA PHE A 188 0.59 13.47 -24.36
C PHE A 188 1.12 12.12 -23.84
N LEU A 189 2.11 12.12 -22.94
CA LEU A 189 2.54 10.92 -22.21
C LEU A 189 1.39 10.31 -21.37
N PHE A 190 0.48 11.13 -20.82
CA PHE A 190 -0.71 10.69 -20.08
C PHE A 190 -1.81 10.09 -20.98
N SER A 191 -1.93 10.54 -22.23
CA SER A 191 -2.98 10.07 -23.17
C SER A 191 -2.70 8.71 -23.84
N GLY A 192 -1.60 8.04 -23.50
CA GLY A 192 -1.14 6.84 -24.21
C GLY A 192 -1.57 5.46 -23.65
N THR A 193 -0.89 4.44 -24.17
CA THR A 193 -1.05 3.01 -23.81
C THR A 193 -0.91 2.75 -22.30
N LYS A 194 -1.29 1.55 -21.83
CA LYS A 194 -1.11 1.15 -20.42
C LYS A 194 0.35 1.32 -19.96
N LYS A 195 1.32 1.01 -20.82
CA LYS A 195 2.76 1.13 -20.52
C LYS A 195 3.22 2.59 -20.33
N SER A 196 2.71 3.53 -21.15
CA SER A 196 3.10 4.94 -21.00
C SER A 196 2.54 5.54 -19.71
N ARG A 197 1.32 5.15 -19.31
CA ARG A 197 0.73 5.52 -18.03
C ARG A 197 1.50 4.95 -16.83
N GLU A 198 1.99 3.73 -16.91
CA GLU A 198 2.83 3.13 -15.87
C GLU A 198 4.19 3.85 -15.74
N ALA A 199 4.88 4.10 -16.85
CA ALA A 199 6.15 4.82 -16.86
C ALA A 199 6.01 6.24 -16.28
N LEU A 200 4.89 6.89 -16.54
CA LEU A 200 4.61 8.23 -16.05
C LEU A 200 4.30 8.26 -14.55
N ARG A 201 3.55 7.27 -14.05
CA ARG A 201 3.37 7.12 -12.60
C ARG A 201 4.68 6.88 -11.88
N GLU A 202 5.58 6.09 -12.48
CA GLU A 202 6.92 5.89 -11.96
C GLU A 202 7.71 7.22 -11.97
N TYR A 203 7.70 7.95 -13.08
CA TYR A 203 8.34 9.27 -13.21
C TYR A 203 7.87 10.27 -12.14
N ILE A 204 6.56 10.35 -11.90
CA ILE A 204 5.96 11.21 -10.88
C ILE A 204 6.33 10.72 -9.48
N SER A 205 6.20 9.42 -9.22
CA SER A 205 6.48 8.83 -7.90
C SER A 205 7.94 9.04 -7.49
N VAL A 206 8.89 8.90 -8.42
CA VAL A 206 10.32 9.10 -8.15
C VAL A 206 10.60 10.54 -7.73
N ARG A 207 10.01 11.53 -8.42
CA ARG A 207 10.15 12.95 -8.09
C ARG A 207 9.50 13.30 -6.76
N ALA A 208 8.29 12.80 -6.53
CA ALA A 208 7.59 12.95 -5.25
C ALA A 208 8.40 12.37 -4.08
N GLU A 209 9.03 11.21 -4.25
CA GLU A 209 9.91 10.61 -3.25
C GLU A 209 11.15 11.46 -2.97
N ALA A 210 11.84 11.93 -4.01
CA ALA A 210 13.03 12.77 -3.88
C ALA A 210 12.70 14.10 -3.17
N LEU A 211 11.61 14.75 -3.59
CA LEU A 211 11.13 16.00 -3.00
C LEU A 211 10.73 15.83 -1.54
N CYS A 212 10.10 14.70 -1.20
CA CYS A 212 9.74 14.39 0.18
C CYS A 212 10.97 14.13 1.06
N VAL A 213 11.98 13.41 0.57
CA VAL A 213 13.25 13.23 1.29
C VAL A 213 13.93 14.57 1.56
N LEU A 214 13.92 15.46 0.58
CA LEU A 214 14.48 16.80 0.72
C LEU A 214 13.68 17.65 1.71
N ALA A 215 12.35 17.67 1.61
CA ALA A 215 11.49 18.48 2.46
C ALA A 215 11.62 18.14 3.96
N LYS A 216 11.88 16.87 4.30
CA LYS A 216 12.16 16.44 5.68
C LYS A 216 13.33 17.13 6.35
N ARG A 217 14.29 17.60 5.56
CA ARG A 217 15.49 18.22 6.10
C ARG A 217 15.20 19.61 6.63
N CYS A 218 14.21 20.30 6.08
CA CYS A 218 13.81 21.64 6.49
C CYS A 218 12.59 21.66 7.41
N GLU A 219 11.65 20.74 7.18
CA GLU A 219 10.35 20.76 7.83
C GLU A 219 9.96 19.37 8.35
N SER A 220 9.17 19.36 9.42
CA SER A 220 8.45 18.15 9.80
C SER A 220 7.57 17.68 8.62
N PRO A 221 7.44 16.36 8.40
CA PRO A 221 6.57 15.82 7.35
C PRO A 221 5.09 16.25 7.44
N LEU A 222 4.60 16.67 8.61
CA LEU A 222 3.21 17.09 8.84
C LEU A 222 2.83 18.41 8.15
N PRO A 223 3.62 19.51 8.28
CA PRO A 223 3.45 20.71 7.46
C PRO A 223 3.35 20.43 5.96
N VAL A 224 4.22 19.57 5.44
CA VAL A 224 4.21 19.16 4.03
C VAL A 224 2.92 18.42 3.70
N TRP A 225 2.47 17.51 4.56
CA TRP A 225 1.20 16.81 4.41
C TRP A 225 0.00 17.76 4.35
N LYS A 226 -0.04 18.77 5.24
CA LYS A 226 -1.07 19.80 5.24
C LYS A 226 -1.05 20.62 3.94
N ARG A 227 0.13 20.96 3.41
CA ARG A 227 0.27 21.64 2.10
C ARG A 227 -0.24 20.76 0.97
N VAL A 228 0.10 19.46 0.95
CA VAL A 228 -0.42 18.51 -0.04
C VAL A 228 -1.95 18.47 -0.02
N LEU A 229 -2.58 18.37 1.16
CA LEU A 229 -4.03 18.37 1.28
C LEU A 229 -4.65 19.70 0.80
N ALA A 230 -3.99 20.83 1.04
CA ALA A 230 -4.43 22.14 0.55
C ALA A 230 -4.33 22.25 -0.99
N ILE A 231 -3.24 21.76 -1.59
CA ILE A 231 -3.08 21.68 -3.05
C ILE A 231 -4.16 20.77 -3.61
N TYR A 232 -4.39 19.59 -3.02
CA TYR A 232 -5.43 18.65 -3.47
C TYR A 232 -6.82 19.30 -3.51
N LYS A 233 -7.16 20.11 -2.50
CA LYS A 233 -8.42 20.86 -2.44
C LYS A 233 -8.56 21.91 -3.55
N LYS A 234 -7.46 22.58 -3.93
CA LYS A 234 -7.45 23.57 -5.02
C LYS A 234 -7.51 22.90 -6.40
N VAL A 235 -6.78 21.81 -6.55
CA VAL A 235 -6.55 21.06 -7.81
C VAL A 235 -7.77 20.28 -8.31
N HIS A 236 -8.84 20.14 -7.51
CA HIS A 236 -10.03 19.33 -7.85
C HIS A 236 -10.84 19.83 -9.08
N LYS A 237 -10.26 20.70 -9.91
CA LYS A 237 -10.76 21.18 -11.19
C LYS A 237 -9.94 20.74 -12.42
N GLU A 238 -8.74 20.14 -12.28
CA GLU A 238 -7.86 19.76 -13.40
C GLU A 238 -7.20 18.38 -13.21
N THR A 239 -7.09 17.57 -14.28
CA THR A 239 -6.84 16.10 -14.23
C THR A 239 -5.38 15.66 -14.04
N VAL A 240 -4.41 16.35 -14.63
CA VAL A 240 -2.97 16.03 -14.47
C VAL A 240 -2.42 16.33 -13.06
N PRO A 241 -2.84 17.41 -12.37
CA PRO A 241 -2.34 17.66 -11.03
C PRO A 241 -2.83 16.64 -9.97
N GLU A 242 -3.89 15.86 -10.23
CA GLU A 242 -4.37 14.84 -9.27
C GLU A 242 -3.36 13.71 -9.00
N GLU A 243 -2.77 13.10 -10.04
CA GLU A 243 -1.78 12.01 -9.86
C GLU A 243 -0.48 12.51 -9.22
N LYS A 244 -0.07 13.75 -9.52
CA LYS A 244 1.10 14.40 -8.89
C LYS A 244 0.86 14.64 -7.40
N VAL A 245 -0.30 15.20 -7.05
CA VAL A 245 -0.67 15.39 -5.65
C VAL A 245 -0.76 14.05 -4.93
N ARG A 246 -1.40 13.03 -5.54
CA ARG A 246 -1.46 11.65 -5.01
C ARG A 246 -0.08 11.08 -4.69
N ALA A 247 0.85 11.16 -5.64
CA ALA A 247 2.19 10.63 -5.48
C ALA A 247 2.94 11.35 -4.34
N LEU A 248 2.86 12.68 -4.29
CA LEU A 248 3.48 13.46 -3.22
C LEU A 248 2.87 13.15 -1.86
N GLY A 249 1.55 13.05 -1.76
CA GLY A 249 0.87 12.67 -0.53
C GLY A 249 1.26 11.29 -0.03
N LEU A 250 1.34 10.31 -0.92
CA LEU A 250 1.82 8.97 -0.57
C LEU A 250 3.28 8.97 -0.13
N ALA A 251 4.14 9.74 -0.80
CA ALA A 251 5.54 9.89 -0.42
C ALA A 251 5.64 10.47 0.99
N VAL A 252 4.90 11.54 1.30
CA VAL A 252 4.87 12.14 2.64
C VAL A 252 4.36 11.15 3.68
N LEU A 253 3.26 10.45 3.43
CA LEU A 253 2.71 9.48 4.38
C LEU A 253 3.65 8.32 4.68
N ARG A 254 4.38 7.79 3.67
CA ARG A 254 5.39 6.73 3.88
C ARG A 254 6.52 7.13 4.83
N THR A 255 6.66 8.42 5.05
CA THR A 255 7.72 8.95 5.89
C THR A 255 7.31 9.21 7.31
N GLN A 256 6.01 9.22 7.58
CA GLN A 256 5.45 9.26 8.93
C GLN A 256 5.68 7.89 9.57
N ARG A 257 6.51 7.84 10.62
CA ARG A 257 6.78 6.60 11.37
C ARG A 257 6.40 6.66 12.84
N GLY A 258 6.11 7.85 13.35
CA GLY A 258 5.67 8.05 14.72
C GLY A 258 4.16 7.93 14.85
N GLU A 259 3.70 7.39 15.98
CA GLU A 259 2.29 7.29 16.34
C GLU A 259 1.60 8.65 16.27
N GLN A 260 2.09 9.63 17.02
CA GLN A 260 1.53 10.99 17.06
C GLN A 260 1.38 11.60 15.66
N ALA A 261 2.40 11.43 14.81
CA ALA A 261 2.38 11.98 13.46
C ALA A 261 1.36 11.28 12.55
N LEU A 262 1.18 9.96 12.69
CA LEU A 262 0.17 9.21 11.92
C LEU A 262 -1.26 9.51 12.41
N VAL A 263 -1.45 9.67 13.73
CA VAL A 263 -2.73 10.08 14.33
C VAL A 263 -3.12 11.49 13.87
N GLU A 264 -2.16 12.42 13.85
CA GLU A 264 -2.39 13.78 13.39
C GLU A 264 -2.65 13.82 11.88
N ALA A 265 -1.83 13.12 11.07
CA ALA A 265 -2.04 13.03 9.63
C ALA A 265 -3.43 12.46 9.27
N THR A 266 -3.90 11.47 10.04
CA THR A 266 -5.26 10.91 9.94
C THR A 266 -6.32 11.96 10.24
N SER A 267 -6.12 12.75 11.29
CA SER A 267 -7.05 13.83 11.64
C SER A 267 -7.11 14.92 10.58
N GLN A 268 -5.97 15.36 10.06
CA GLN A 268 -5.88 16.35 8.98
C GLN A 268 -6.54 15.83 7.69
N TYR A 269 -6.33 14.55 7.36
CA TYR A 269 -6.98 13.89 6.23
C TYR A 269 -8.51 13.90 6.36
N VAL A 270 -9.05 13.34 7.45
CA VAL A 270 -10.50 13.25 7.65
C VAL A 270 -11.16 14.64 7.68
N GLN A 271 -10.51 15.64 8.26
CA GLN A 271 -11.01 17.02 8.26
C GLN A 271 -11.04 17.62 6.86
N SER A 272 -9.97 17.46 6.08
CA SER A 272 -9.87 18.02 4.72
C SER A 272 -10.89 17.39 3.78
N MET A 273 -11.07 16.07 3.90
CA MET A 273 -11.89 15.29 2.99
C MET A 273 -13.40 15.52 3.19
N ARG A 274 -13.83 15.86 4.42
CA ARG A 274 -15.19 16.34 4.71
C ARG A 274 -15.55 17.64 3.97
N THR A 275 -14.57 18.35 3.41
CA THR A 275 -14.77 19.60 2.66
C THR A 275 -14.83 19.43 1.14
N GLY A 276 -15.07 18.20 0.65
CA GLY A 276 -15.45 17.94 -0.75
C GLY A 276 -14.34 17.36 -1.62
N VAL A 277 -13.43 16.59 -1.03
CA VAL A 277 -12.23 16.07 -1.70
C VAL A 277 -12.10 14.59 -1.34
N HIS A 278 -12.05 13.67 -2.32
CA HIS A 278 -12.17 12.22 -2.05
C HIS A 278 -11.10 11.32 -2.67
N ASP A 279 -9.86 11.36 -2.17
CA ASP A 279 -8.87 10.29 -2.45
C ASP A 279 -8.79 9.26 -1.32
N PHE A 280 -9.31 8.06 -1.56
CA PHE A 280 -9.26 6.95 -0.60
C PHE A 280 -7.92 6.20 -0.60
N VAL A 281 -7.03 6.48 -1.56
CA VAL A 281 -5.68 5.90 -1.58
C VAL A 281 -4.87 6.36 -0.36
N TYR A 282 -5.07 7.59 0.11
CA TYR A 282 -4.46 8.07 1.35
C TYR A 282 -5.03 7.39 2.59
N ALA A 283 -6.35 7.14 2.65
CA ALA A 283 -6.95 6.39 3.74
C ALA A 283 -6.36 4.97 3.80
N GLN A 284 -6.19 4.31 2.66
CA GLN A 284 -5.54 3.00 2.61
C GLN A 284 -4.11 3.03 3.16
N ALA A 285 -3.31 4.03 2.77
CA ALA A 285 -1.93 4.17 3.26
C ALA A 285 -1.89 4.45 4.77
N LEU A 286 -2.73 5.36 5.27
CA LEU A 286 -2.84 5.68 6.70
C LEU A 286 -3.29 4.46 7.52
N LEU A 287 -4.32 3.75 7.08
CA LEU A 287 -4.81 2.55 7.77
C LEU A 287 -3.74 1.47 7.84
N SER A 288 -3.06 1.23 6.72
CA SER A 288 -1.97 0.25 6.67
C SER A 288 -0.81 0.64 7.59
N ALA A 289 -0.47 1.92 7.71
CA ALA A 289 0.59 2.38 8.60
C ALA A 289 0.18 2.26 10.08
N LEU A 290 -1.04 2.71 10.44
CA LEU A 290 -1.57 2.61 11.81
C LEU A 290 -1.65 1.17 12.30
N GLN A 291 -1.99 0.22 11.44
CA GLN A 291 -2.04 -1.21 11.80
C GLN A 291 -0.67 -1.83 12.12
N THR A 292 0.44 -1.15 11.82
CA THR A 292 1.79 -1.61 12.19
C THR A 292 2.27 -1.09 13.54
N LEU A 293 1.52 -0.16 14.15
CA LEU A 293 1.85 0.42 15.45
C LEU A 293 1.27 -0.42 16.61
N PRO A 294 1.80 -0.26 17.83
CA PRO A 294 1.19 -0.82 19.03
C PRO A 294 -0.27 -0.36 19.21
N GLU A 295 -1.10 -1.21 19.81
CA GLU A 295 -2.51 -0.91 20.06
C GLU A 295 -2.70 0.05 21.25
N SER A 296 -2.41 1.33 21.02
CA SER A 296 -2.72 2.41 21.95
C SER A 296 -4.14 2.94 21.77
N SER A 297 -4.66 3.66 22.77
CA SER A 297 -5.95 4.36 22.68
C SER A 297 -6.00 5.33 21.49
N GLU A 298 -4.92 6.07 21.23
CA GLU A 298 -4.84 7.05 20.14
C GLU A 298 -4.82 6.38 18.76
N THR A 299 -4.03 5.31 18.60
CA THR A 299 -3.97 4.54 17.36
C THR A 299 -5.31 3.90 17.04
N VAL A 300 -5.95 3.30 18.05
CA VAL A 300 -7.29 2.71 17.90
C VAL A 300 -8.30 3.78 17.50
N HIS A 301 -8.31 4.93 18.18
CA HIS A 301 -9.20 6.02 17.85
C HIS A 301 -8.99 6.55 16.42
N ALA A 302 -7.74 6.67 15.98
CA ALA A 302 -7.41 7.09 14.61
C ALA A 302 -7.92 6.09 13.55
N ILE A 303 -7.71 4.79 13.78
CA ILE A 303 -8.23 3.72 12.91
C ILE A 303 -9.75 3.80 12.83
N GLU A 304 -10.43 3.89 13.98
CA GLU A 304 -11.90 3.97 14.04
C GLU A 304 -12.41 5.20 13.29
N LYS A 305 -11.83 6.37 13.54
CA LYS A 305 -12.19 7.63 12.87
C LYS A 305 -12.09 7.51 11.35
N LEU A 306 -11.04 6.88 10.85
CA LEU A 306 -10.83 6.64 9.42
C LEU A 306 -11.85 5.66 8.84
N CYS A 307 -12.10 4.54 9.51
CA CYS A 307 -13.07 3.53 9.07
C CYS A 307 -14.51 4.04 9.11
N ILE A 308 -14.89 4.79 10.15
CA ILE A 308 -16.20 5.45 10.25
C ILE A 308 -16.38 6.42 9.09
N TYR A 309 -15.38 7.25 8.80
CA TYR A 309 -15.42 8.15 7.65
C TYR A 309 -15.60 7.38 6.34
N ALA A 310 -14.79 6.35 6.09
CA ALA A 310 -14.88 5.56 4.85
C ALA A 310 -16.24 4.83 4.69
N LEU A 311 -16.87 4.40 5.79
CA LEU A 311 -18.16 3.71 5.77
C LEU A 311 -19.36 4.66 5.74
N THR A 312 -19.18 5.96 5.95
CA THR A 312 -20.26 6.97 5.96
C THR A 312 -20.18 7.95 4.78
N GLU A 313 -19.01 8.10 4.17
CA GLU A 313 -18.80 9.00 3.04
C GLU A 313 -19.55 8.52 1.79
N LYS A 314 -20.35 9.40 1.17
CA LYS A 314 -21.20 9.08 0.02
C LYS A 314 -20.38 8.81 -1.24
N ALA A 315 -19.27 9.51 -1.41
CA ALA A 315 -18.36 9.31 -2.54
C ALA A 315 -17.58 7.98 -2.45
N CYS A 316 -17.64 7.28 -1.31
CA CYS A 316 -16.96 6.00 -1.14
C CYS A 316 -17.66 4.91 -1.96
N THR A 317 -16.92 4.28 -2.87
CA THR A 317 -17.40 3.16 -3.69
C THR A 317 -16.74 1.84 -3.29
N VAL A 318 -17.23 0.74 -3.85
CA VAL A 318 -16.61 -0.58 -3.70
C VAL A 318 -15.13 -0.57 -4.14
N HIS A 319 -14.79 0.23 -5.16
CA HIS A 319 -13.42 0.37 -5.64
C HIS A 319 -12.55 1.15 -4.66
N SER A 320 -13.09 2.19 -4.03
CA SER A 320 -12.42 3.01 -3.01
C SER A 320 -12.01 2.19 -1.77
N LEU A 321 -12.82 1.21 -1.39
CA LEU A 321 -12.55 0.34 -0.24
C LEU A 321 -11.66 -0.87 -0.57
N ARG A 322 -11.46 -1.17 -1.86
CA ARG A 322 -10.67 -2.33 -2.27
C ARG A 322 -9.23 -2.12 -1.81
N GLY A 323 -8.80 -2.94 -0.85
CA GLY A 323 -7.44 -2.88 -0.32
C GLY A 323 -7.29 -2.04 0.95
N MET A 324 -8.33 -1.33 1.42
CA MET A 324 -8.31 -0.67 2.74
C MET A 324 -8.21 -1.67 3.89
N GLY A 325 -8.70 -2.90 3.72
CA GLY A 325 -8.58 -3.94 4.75
C GLY A 325 -9.47 -3.72 5.97
N ILE A 326 -10.55 -2.94 5.87
CA ILE A 326 -11.51 -2.71 6.97
C ILE A 326 -12.06 -4.03 7.52
N ALA A 327 -12.40 -4.98 6.65
CA ALA A 327 -12.89 -6.30 7.06
C ALA A 327 -11.80 -7.22 7.64
N ARG A 328 -10.53 -6.80 7.62
CA ARG A 328 -9.40 -7.52 8.23
C ARG A 328 -9.02 -6.95 9.60
N LEU A 329 -9.74 -5.94 10.08
CA LEU A 329 -9.57 -5.45 11.45
C LEU A 329 -9.88 -6.59 12.44
N PRO A 330 -9.27 -6.57 13.65
CA PRO A 330 -9.67 -7.45 14.74
C PRO A 330 -11.19 -7.39 14.95
N LYS A 331 -11.81 -8.53 15.27
CA LYS A 331 -13.28 -8.67 15.34
C LYS A 331 -13.92 -7.66 16.29
N GLU A 332 -13.32 -7.42 17.46
CA GLU A 332 -13.85 -6.45 18.43
C GLU A 332 -13.80 -5.02 17.84
N ARG A 333 -12.75 -4.70 17.09
CA ARG A 333 -12.57 -3.37 16.47
C ARG A 333 -13.55 -3.14 15.33
N LEU A 334 -13.77 -4.15 14.48
CA LEU A 334 -14.77 -4.05 13.41
C LEU A 334 -16.16 -3.80 13.98
N LEU A 335 -16.55 -4.56 15.02
CA LEU A 335 -17.85 -4.38 15.67
C LEU A 335 -17.96 -3.05 16.40
N SER A 336 -16.88 -2.58 17.06
CA SER A 336 -16.82 -1.24 17.67
C SER A 336 -17.07 -0.13 16.63
N VAL A 337 -16.40 -0.20 15.47
CA VAL A 337 -16.60 0.75 14.37
C VAL A 337 -18.04 0.75 13.88
N LEU A 338 -18.62 -0.43 13.65
CA LEU A 338 -20.01 -0.55 13.19
C LEU A 338 -21.00 -0.04 14.25
N GLY A 339 -20.80 -0.37 15.53
CA GLY A 339 -21.64 0.10 16.63
C GLY A 339 -21.61 1.62 16.83
N LYS A 340 -20.54 2.29 16.41
CA LYS A 340 -20.42 3.76 16.44
C LYS A 340 -21.10 4.45 15.26
N ILE A 341 -21.52 3.72 14.22
CA ILE A 341 -22.18 4.27 13.04
C ILE A 341 -23.69 4.13 13.22
N ARG A 342 -24.42 5.25 13.07
CA ARG A 342 -25.89 5.19 13.02
C ARG A 342 -26.34 4.46 11.75
N PRO A 343 -27.26 3.49 11.83
CA PRO A 343 -27.71 2.70 10.68
C PRO A 343 -28.17 3.54 9.47
N GLU A 344 -28.76 4.71 9.71
CA GLU A 344 -29.26 5.59 8.64
C GLU A 344 -28.12 6.27 7.86
N LYS A 345 -26.98 6.48 8.53
CA LYS A 345 -25.82 7.21 8.01
C LYS A 345 -24.82 6.32 7.28
N ILE A 346 -24.94 5.00 7.39
CA ILE A 346 -24.00 4.10 6.72
C ILE A 346 -24.17 4.15 5.20
N ASN A 347 -23.08 4.24 4.46
CA ASN A 347 -23.09 4.11 3.01
C ASN A 347 -23.24 2.62 2.66
N LEU A 348 -24.39 2.24 2.10
CA LEU A 348 -24.72 0.83 1.79
C LEU A 348 -23.83 0.24 0.69
N HIS A 349 -23.37 1.06 -0.25
CA HIS A 349 -22.45 0.63 -1.33
C HIS A 349 -21.05 0.35 -0.78
N ALA A 350 -20.61 1.13 0.20
CA ALA A 350 -19.36 0.92 0.93
C ALA A 350 -19.46 -0.27 1.90
N PHE A 351 -20.55 -0.36 2.66
CA PHE A 351 -20.71 -1.37 3.70
C PHE A 351 -20.93 -2.77 3.17
N THR A 352 -21.72 -2.96 2.11
CA THR A 352 -22.03 -4.30 1.55
C THR A 352 -20.80 -5.17 1.26
N PRO A 353 -19.74 -4.69 0.57
CA PRO A 353 -18.53 -5.50 0.37
C PRO A 353 -17.77 -5.78 1.67
N VAL A 354 -17.76 -4.84 2.63
CA VAL A 354 -17.15 -5.03 3.94
C VAL A 354 -17.91 -6.11 4.73
N ALA A 355 -19.24 -6.06 4.74
CA ALA A 355 -20.08 -7.08 5.36
C ALA A 355 -19.82 -8.46 4.75
N LYS A 356 -19.76 -8.58 3.42
CA LYS A 356 -19.42 -9.86 2.74
C LYS A 356 -18.09 -10.43 3.20
N GLN A 357 -17.07 -9.59 3.36
CA GLN A 357 -15.76 -10.03 3.83
C GLN A 357 -15.76 -10.35 5.33
N ALA A 358 -16.45 -9.55 6.14
CA ALA A 358 -16.61 -9.76 7.57
C ALA A 358 -17.28 -11.10 7.88
N VAL A 359 -18.35 -11.46 7.15
CA VAL A 359 -19.02 -12.76 7.31
C VAL A 359 -18.08 -13.93 7.09
N ARG A 360 -17.17 -13.82 6.10
CA ARG A 360 -16.15 -14.85 5.86
C ARG A 360 -15.12 -14.91 7.00
N ALA A 361 -14.73 -13.76 7.54
CA ALA A 361 -13.75 -13.66 8.62
C ALA A 361 -14.31 -14.11 9.98
N LEU A 362 -15.62 -13.95 10.20
CA LEU A 362 -16.30 -14.24 11.46
C LEU A 362 -17.02 -15.61 11.47
N LYS A 363 -16.80 -16.46 10.46
CA LYS A 363 -17.49 -17.75 10.34
C LYS A 363 -17.31 -18.63 11.58
N ASP A 364 -16.15 -18.56 12.21
CA ASP A 364 -15.80 -19.37 13.38
C ASP A 364 -16.05 -18.61 14.71
N ALA A 365 -16.72 -17.45 14.66
CA ALA A 365 -17.03 -16.60 15.81
C ALA A 365 -18.54 -16.28 15.86
N PRO A 366 -19.39 -17.22 16.34
CA PRO A 366 -20.85 -17.14 16.21
C PRO A 366 -21.45 -15.90 16.90
N GLU A 367 -20.93 -15.51 18.07
CA GLU A 367 -21.38 -14.30 18.78
C GLU A 367 -21.10 -13.02 17.99
N SER A 368 -19.91 -12.92 17.40
CA SER A 368 -19.53 -11.77 16.57
C SER A 368 -20.33 -11.72 15.27
N LEU A 369 -20.63 -12.90 14.71
CA LEU A 369 -21.47 -13.01 13.53
C LEU A 369 -22.94 -12.64 13.84
N ALA A 370 -23.45 -12.97 15.03
CA ALA A 370 -24.78 -12.57 15.48
C ALA A 370 -24.89 -11.06 15.76
N ALA A 371 -23.83 -10.44 16.29
CA ALA A 371 -23.76 -8.99 16.43
C ALA A 371 -23.79 -8.30 15.05
N LEU A 372 -23.06 -8.85 14.07
CA LEU A 372 -23.11 -8.37 12.69
C LEU A 372 -24.50 -8.57 12.06
N GLU A 373 -25.15 -9.72 12.28
CA GLU A 373 -26.53 -9.99 11.84
C GLU A 373 -27.51 -8.95 12.38
N THR A 374 -27.41 -8.65 13.68
CA THR A 374 -28.25 -7.66 14.36
C THR A 374 -28.07 -6.29 13.73
N TYR A 375 -26.83 -5.83 13.57
CA TYR A 375 -26.55 -4.52 12.98
C TYR A 375 -27.06 -4.43 11.53
N MET A 376 -26.83 -5.46 10.69
CA MET A 376 -27.33 -5.48 9.31
C MET A 376 -28.87 -5.47 9.25
N SER A 377 -29.53 -6.16 10.18
CA SER A 377 -30.99 -6.18 10.29
C SER A 377 -31.52 -4.79 10.65
N THR A 378 -30.90 -4.09 11.59
CA THR A 378 -31.26 -2.71 11.94
C THR A 378 -31.05 -1.76 10.75
N VAL A 379 -29.95 -1.90 10.02
CA VAL A 379 -29.70 -1.12 8.78
C VAL A 379 -30.79 -1.38 7.74
N LEU A 380 -31.18 -2.63 7.53
CA LEU A 380 -32.20 -3.01 6.54
C LEU A 380 -33.62 -2.61 6.96
N ALA A 381 -33.89 -2.52 8.27
CA ALA A 381 -35.13 -1.96 8.79
C ALA A 381 -35.24 -0.45 8.50
N ALA A 382 -34.12 0.27 8.57
CA ALA A 382 -34.08 1.69 8.25
C ALA A 382 -34.04 1.97 6.74
N ARG A 383 -33.36 1.13 5.95
CA ARG A 383 -33.06 1.38 4.54
C ARG A 383 -33.03 0.12 3.70
N HIS A 384 -33.77 0.09 2.59
CA HIS A 384 -33.77 -1.04 1.68
C HIS A 384 -32.48 -1.13 0.83
N HIS A 385 -31.82 -2.30 0.82
CA HIS A 385 -30.71 -2.60 -0.10
C HIS A 385 -30.62 -4.10 -0.40
N SER A 386 -30.92 -4.48 -1.64
CA SER A 386 -30.99 -5.88 -2.09
C SER A 386 -29.67 -6.63 -1.88
N GLY A 387 -28.54 -5.98 -2.17
CA GLY A 387 -27.22 -6.57 -2.00
C GLY A 387 -26.88 -6.90 -0.55
N LEU A 388 -27.36 -6.09 0.41
CA LEU A 388 -27.12 -6.31 1.84
C LEU A 388 -28.11 -7.34 2.39
N LYS A 389 -29.36 -7.33 1.91
CA LYS A 389 -30.35 -8.37 2.21
C LYS A 389 -29.85 -9.77 1.82
N GLY A 390 -29.21 -9.90 0.65
CA GLY A 390 -28.60 -11.17 0.23
C GLY A 390 -27.46 -11.63 1.16
N VAL A 391 -26.69 -10.69 1.71
CA VAL A 391 -25.64 -11.01 2.71
C VAL A 391 -26.25 -11.45 4.02
N LEU A 392 -27.29 -10.74 4.50
CA LEU A 392 -28.01 -11.09 5.72
C LEU A 392 -28.60 -12.52 5.61
N LEU A 393 -29.23 -12.88 4.50
CA LEU A 393 -29.74 -14.23 4.29
C LEU A 393 -28.67 -15.31 4.42
N HIS A 394 -27.46 -15.07 3.92
CA HIS A 394 -26.34 -15.99 4.08
C HIS A 394 -25.89 -16.11 5.55
N VAL A 395 -25.88 -15.00 6.29
CA VAL A 395 -25.56 -14.99 7.72
C VAL A 395 -26.59 -15.77 8.50
N THR A 396 -27.88 -15.49 8.29
CA THR A 396 -28.98 -16.20 8.93
C THR A 396 -28.95 -17.70 8.60
N ALA A 397 -28.64 -18.09 7.36
CA ALA A 397 -28.46 -19.50 7.01
C ALA A 397 -27.31 -20.17 7.78
N THR A 398 -26.25 -19.42 8.10
CA THR A 398 -25.06 -19.91 8.82
C THR A 398 -25.33 -20.03 10.32
N LEU A 399 -25.98 -19.03 10.94
CA LEU A 399 -26.27 -18.99 12.37
C LEU A 399 -27.54 -19.75 12.76
N HIS A 400 -28.50 -19.82 11.85
CA HIS A 400 -29.83 -20.35 12.08
C HIS A 400 -30.26 -21.25 10.92
N PRO A 401 -29.59 -22.39 10.70
CA PRO A 401 -29.90 -23.28 9.58
C PRO A 401 -31.37 -23.74 9.59
N GLU A 402 -31.97 -23.87 10.78
CA GLU A 402 -33.38 -24.22 10.99
C GLU A 402 -34.36 -23.18 10.43
N LYS A 403 -34.01 -21.89 10.47
CA LYS A 403 -34.85 -20.80 9.93
C LYS A 403 -34.84 -20.75 8.39
N THR A 404 -33.91 -21.46 7.75
CA THR A 404 -33.73 -21.50 6.29
C THR A 404 -34.18 -22.79 5.63
N GLN A 405 -34.57 -23.80 6.41
CA GLN A 405 -35.21 -25.00 5.85
C GLN A 405 -36.61 -24.64 5.36
N LYS A 406 -36.88 -24.87 4.08
CA LYS A 406 -38.26 -24.81 3.56
C LYS A 406 -39.11 -25.80 4.37
N PRO A 407 -40.35 -25.46 4.77
CA PRO A 407 -41.23 -26.41 5.40
C PRO A 407 -41.33 -27.63 4.48
N VAL A 408 -40.97 -28.81 5.00
CA VAL A 408 -41.12 -30.08 4.31
C VAL A 408 -42.59 -30.15 3.89
N ARG A 409 -42.81 -30.12 2.57
CA ARG A 409 -44.16 -30.20 2.00
C ARG A 409 -44.73 -31.53 2.46
N ALA A 410 -45.75 -31.49 3.32
CA ALA A 410 -46.43 -32.70 3.78
C ALA A 410 -46.79 -33.57 2.55
N PRO A 411 -46.61 -34.90 2.61
CA PRO A 411 -46.94 -35.76 1.50
C PRO A 411 -48.40 -35.52 1.12
N ARG A 412 -48.64 -35.25 -0.17
CA ARG A 412 -50.00 -35.05 -0.69
C ARG A 412 -50.81 -36.30 -0.36
N SER A 413 -51.93 -36.12 0.33
CA SER A 413 -52.93 -37.16 0.52
C SER A 413 -53.32 -37.77 -0.84
N PRO A 414 -53.57 -39.08 -0.94
CA PRO A 414 -53.93 -39.72 -2.20
C PRO A 414 -55.22 -39.09 -2.73
N ARG A 415 -55.19 -38.69 -4.00
CA ARG A 415 -56.34 -38.11 -4.70
C ARG A 415 -57.27 -39.27 -5.08
N GLU A 416 -58.48 -39.29 -4.55
CA GLU A 416 -59.55 -40.19 -5.04
C GLU A 416 -59.80 -39.92 -6.53
N ALA A 417 -59.96 -40.99 -7.28
CA ALA A 417 -60.19 -40.96 -8.73
C ALA A 417 -61.58 -40.35 -9.04
N PRO A 418 -61.73 -39.56 -10.12
CA PRO A 418 -63.04 -39.07 -10.52
C PRO A 418 -63.84 -40.21 -11.17
N GLN A 419 -65.08 -40.41 -10.72
CA GLN A 419 -66.08 -41.23 -11.40
C GLN A 419 -66.47 -40.58 -12.74
N GLU A 420 -66.44 -41.36 -13.82
CA GLU A 420 -67.03 -41.03 -15.10
C GLU A 420 -68.56 -41.14 -15.01
N GLU A 421 -69.29 -40.06 -15.31
CA GLU A 421 -70.69 -40.14 -15.73
C GLU A 421 -70.85 -39.49 -17.11
N ASN A 422 -71.22 -40.35 -18.06
CA ASN A 422 -71.65 -40.05 -19.42
C ASN A 422 -72.97 -39.27 -19.42
N ALA A 423 -73.07 -38.24 -20.28
CA ALA A 423 -74.33 -37.88 -20.91
C ALA A 423 -74.10 -37.15 -22.23
N SER A 424 -74.26 -37.90 -23.32
CA SER A 424 -74.35 -37.45 -24.70
C SER A 424 -75.61 -36.59 -24.92
N GLN A 425 -75.52 -35.57 -25.78
CA GLN A 425 -76.69 -34.92 -26.41
C GLN A 425 -76.55 -34.95 -27.95
N PRO A 426 -77.66 -35.16 -28.69
CA PRO A 426 -77.65 -35.49 -30.10
C PRO A 426 -77.76 -34.25 -31.01
N ALA A 427 -77.31 -34.41 -32.25
CA ALA A 427 -77.52 -33.48 -33.35
C ALA A 427 -78.91 -33.70 -33.99
N ALA A 428 -79.60 -32.59 -34.32
CA ALA A 428 -80.70 -32.58 -35.28
C ALA A 428 -80.58 -31.34 -36.17
N THR A 429 -80.51 -31.61 -37.47
CA THR A 429 -80.59 -30.72 -38.64
C THR A 429 -81.93 -30.04 -38.79
N GLU A 430 -81.97 -28.83 -39.35
CA GLU A 430 -82.70 -28.53 -40.61
C GLU A 430 -82.44 -27.11 -41.13
N GLU A 431 -82.55 -26.98 -42.45
CA GLU A 431 -82.35 -25.83 -43.32
C GLU A 431 -83.46 -24.76 -43.20
N SER A 432 -83.15 -23.53 -43.62
CA SER A 432 -83.77 -22.87 -44.79
C SER A 432 -83.98 -21.36 -44.59
N THR A 433 -83.60 -20.63 -45.65
CA THR A 433 -84.00 -19.30 -46.13
C THR A 433 -85.06 -18.53 -45.32
N LEU A 434 -84.85 -17.27 -44.95
CA LEU A 434 -84.73 -16.06 -45.77
C LEU A 434 -84.22 -14.89 -44.91
#